data_AF-A0A6P8XYR3-F1
#
_entry.id   AF-A0A6P8XYR3-F1
#
_cell.length_a   1.000
_cell.length_b   1.000
_cell.length_c   1.000
_cell.angle_alpha   90.00
_cell.angle_beta   90.00
_cell.angle_gamma   90.00
#
_symmetry.space_group_name_H-M   'P 1'
#
loop_
_entity.id
_entity.type
_entity.pdbx_description
1 polymer ?
#
loop_
_entity_poly.entity_id
_entity_poly.type
_entity_poly.pdbx_seq_one_letter_code
_entity_poly.pdbx_strand_id
1 'polypeptide(L)'
;MPLQIELISLNNEVFRCFMGWSAVLVLKMFGMSLLTGLWRFITLTFANPEDLMSPKLKVKFDDPNVERVRRAHRNDLENILPFFIVGLLYTLTNPSAFIAINLFRAVGISRIAHTLVYAVVVVPQPARALSFFVALGATAYMALQVILAGAF
;
A
#
# COMPACT_ATOMS: atom_id res chain seq x y z
N MET A 1 -39.90 2.22 10.80
CA MET A 1 -38.60 1.75 11.32
C MET A 1 -37.51 2.54 10.61
N PRO A 2 -36.51 3.11 11.30
CA PRO A 2 -35.38 3.70 10.60
C PRO A 2 -34.72 2.60 9.78
N LEU A 3 -34.41 2.88 8.51
CA LEU A 3 -33.67 1.96 7.65
C LEU A 3 -32.33 1.69 8.34
N GLN A 4 -32.09 0.46 8.79
CA GLN A 4 -30.82 0.08 9.38
C GLN A 4 -29.77 0.16 8.26
N ILE A 5 -28.87 1.14 8.34
CA ILE A 5 -27.81 1.30 7.34
C ILE A 5 -26.81 0.18 7.58
N GLU A 6 -26.81 -0.80 6.69
CA GLU A 6 -25.81 -1.87 6.69
C GLU A 6 -24.51 -1.34 6.08
N LEU A 7 -23.54 -1.00 6.94
CA LEU A 7 -22.27 -0.40 6.52
C LEU A 7 -21.33 -1.42 5.87
N ILE A 8 -21.33 -2.68 6.34
CA ILE A 8 -20.54 -3.77 5.78
C ILE A 8 -21.42 -4.56 4.81
N SER A 9 -21.74 -3.95 3.67
CA SER A 9 -22.62 -4.53 2.66
C SER A 9 -22.15 -4.15 1.27
N LEU A 10 -22.30 -5.03 0.28
CA LEU A 10 -21.99 -4.72 -1.12
C LEU A 10 -22.96 -3.67 -1.72
N ASN A 11 -24.09 -3.44 -1.06
CA ASN A 11 -25.02 -2.36 -1.37
C ASN A 11 -24.51 -0.98 -0.91
N ASN A 12 -23.58 -0.95 0.05
CA ASN A 12 -22.92 0.28 0.49
C ASN A 12 -21.76 0.61 -0.46
N GLU A 13 -21.87 1.71 -1.18
CA GLU A 13 -20.87 2.10 -2.18
C GLU A 13 -19.50 2.44 -1.57
N VAL A 14 -19.46 2.94 -0.34
CA VAL A 14 -18.22 3.24 0.39
C VAL A 14 -17.48 1.94 0.70
N PHE A 15 -18.17 0.97 1.29
CA PHE A 15 -17.59 -0.33 1.61
C PHE A 15 -17.13 -1.07 0.34
N ARG A 16 -17.96 -1.08 -0.71
CA ARG A 16 -17.59 -1.69 -2.00
C ARG A 16 -16.33 -1.06 -2.60
N CYS A 17 -16.20 0.26 -2.50
CA CYS A 17 -15.01 0.98 -2.96
C CYS A 17 -13.77 0.66 -2.12
N PHE A 18 -13.90 0.69 -0.79
CA PHE A 18 -12.83 0.31 0.14
C PHE A 18 -12.34 -1.12 -0.12
N MET A 19 -13.27 -2.07 -0.26
CA MET A 19 -12.98 -3.47 -0.54
C MET A 19 -12.22 -3.63 -1.86
N GLY A 20 -12.69 -2.97 -2.93
CA GLY A 20 -12.05 -3.02 -4.25
C GLY A 20 -10.62 -2.48 -4.23
N TRP A 21 -10.40 -1.30 -3.64
CA TRP A 21 -9.05 -0.72 -3.55
C TRP A 21 -8.14 -1.53 -2.63
N SER A 22 -8.66 -2.10 -1.55
CA SER A 22 -7.88 -2.95 -0.65
C SER A 22 -7.37 -4.20 -1.37
N ALA A 23 -8.22 -4.87 -2.14
CA ALA A 23 -7.82 -6.03 -2.95
C ALA A 23 -6.74 -5.67 -3.97
N VAL A 24 -6.88 -4.55 -4.67
CA VAL A 24 -5.87 -4.06 -5.63
C VAL A 24 -4.52 -3.82 -4.94
N LEU A 25 -4.52 -3.18 -3.77
CA LEU A 25 -3.29 -2.90 -3.03
C LEU A 25 -2.62 -4.17 -2.50
N VAL A 26 -3.39 -5.17 -2.06
CA VAL A 26 -2.85 -6.49 -1.66
C VAL A 26 -2.17 -7.17 -2.85
N LEU A 27 -2.83 -7.24 -4.01
CA LEU A 27 -2.23 -7.84 -5.21
C LEU A 27 -0.94 -7.12 -5.61
N LYS A 28 -0.92 -5.80 -5.48
CA LYS A 28 0.27 -4.99 -5.74
C LYS A 28 1.41 -5.29 -4.75
N MET A 29 1.12 -5.52 -3.46
CA MET A 29 2.13 -5.94 -2.48
C MET A 29 2.69 -7.35 -2.76
N PHE A 30 1.85 -8.27 -3.24
CA PHE A 30 2.34 -9.56 -3.75
C PHE A 30 3.28 -9.36 -4.94
N GLY A 31 2.93 -8.47 -5.87
CA GLY A 31 3.80 -8.06 -6.97
C GLY A 31 5.18 -7.58 -6.50
N MET A 32 5.26 -6.84 -5.40
CA MET A 32 6.54 -6.38 -4.83
C MET A 32 7.41 -7.52 -4.28
N SER A 33 6.77 -8.52 -3.68
CA SER A 33 7.46 -9.73 -3.21
C SER A 33 8.06 -10.52 -4.38
N LEU A 34 7.26 -10.72 -5.44
CA LEU A 34 7.71 -11.39 -6.67
C LEU A 34 8.83 -10.60 -7.36
N LEU A 35 8.68 -9.28 -7.50
CA LEU A 35 9.70 -8.42 -8.11
C LEU A 35 11.03 -8.47 -7.34
N THR A 36 10.98 -8.54 -6.01
CA THR A 36 12.19 -8.74 -5.19
C THR A 36 12.86 -10.07 -5.54
N GLY A 37 12.10 -11.16 -5.60
CA GLY A 37 12.60 -12.47 -5.98
C GLY A 37 13.24 -12.47 -7.38
N LEU A 38 12.57 -11.88 -8.37
CA LEU A 38 13.10 -11.75 -9.74
C LEU A 38 14.46 -11.04 -9.75
N TRP A 39 14.60 -9.91 -9.06
CA TRP A 39 15.87 -9.21 -8.98
C TRP A 39 16.97 -10.01 -8.29
N ARG A 40 16.63 -10.81 -7.27
CA ARG A 40 17.60 -11.72 -6.62
C ARG A 40 18.14 -12.76 -7.60
N PHE A 41 17.27 -13.37 -8.41
CA PHE A 41 17.69 -14.32 -9.43
C PHE A 41 18.50 -13.67 -10.56
N ILE A 42 18.08 -12.49 -11.05
CA ILE A 42 18.79 -11.76 -12.12
C ILE A 42 20.19 -11.34 -11.68
N THR A 43 20.34 -10.87 -10.45
CA THR A 43 21.62 -10.35 -9.92
C THR A 43 22.45 -11.40 -9.19
N LEU A 44 21.93 -12.64 -9.06
CA LEU A 44 22.50 -13.70 -8.23
C LEU A 44 22.78 -13.24 -6.78
N THR A 45 21.88 -12.41 -6.25
CA THR A 45 21.99 -11.81 -4.91
C THR A 45 21.04 -12.51 -3.94
N PHE A 46 21.55 -13.54 -3.28
CA PHE A 46 20.79 -14.35 -2.33
C PHE A 46 21.18 -14.02 -0.89
N ALA A 47 20.16 -13.98 -0.03
CA ALA A 47 20.31 -13.61 1.38
C ALA A 47 20.68 -14.80 2.29
N ASN A 48 20.35 -16.02 1.87
CA ASN A 48 20.60 -17.22 2.65
C ASN A 48 21.56 -18.17 1.91
N PRO A 49 22.43 -18.91 2.62
CA PRO A 49 23.36 -19.86 2.00
C PRO A 49 22.70 -20.97 1.17
N GLU A 50 21.53 -21.45 1.60
CA GLU A 50 20.77 -22.52 0.93
C GLU A 50 20.19 -22.11 -0.43
N ASP A 51 20.01 -20.80 -0.65
CA ASP A 51 19.51 -20.24 -1.90
C ASP A 51 20.62 -20.07 -2.96
N LEU A 52 21.88 -20.34 -2.60
CA LEU A 52 23.02 -20.15 -3.50
C LEU A 52 23.01 -21.22 -4.61
N MET A 53 22.80 -20.76 -5.85
CA MET A 53 22.78 -21.59 -7.05
C MET A 53 24.15 -22.20 -7.43
N SER A 54 25.21 -21.82 -6.72
CA SER A 54 26.56 -22.33 -6.94
C SER A 54 27.40 -22.23 -5.66
N PRO A 55 28.25 -23.23 -5.35
CA PRO A 55 29.18 -23.17 -4.22
C PRO A 55 30.19 -22.02 -4.27
N LYS A 56 30.37 -21.39 -5.44
CA LYS A 56 31.27 -20.25 -5.63
C LYS A 56 30.63 -18.91 -5.26
N LEU A 57 29.30 -18.85 -5.18
CA LEU A 57 28.59 -17.65 -4.80
C LEU A 57 28.66 -17.47 -3.28
N LYS A 58 28.62 -16.21 -2.84
CA LYS A 58 28.54 -15.84 -1.43
C LYS A 58 27.24 -15.09 -1.20
N VAL A 59 26.74 -15.17 0.02
CA VAL A 59 25.60 -14.37 0.48
C VAL A 59 25.88 -12.89 0.26
N LYS A 60 24.90 -12.17 -0.28
CA LYS A 60 24.97 -10.73 -0.60
C LYS A 60 23.67 -10.03 -0.21
N PHE A 61 23.80 -8.79 0.26
CA PHE A 61 22.67 -7.98 0.75
C PHE A 61 22.62 -6.58 0.14
N ASP A 62 23.61 -6.23 -0.68
CA ASP A 62 23.93 -4.86 -1.06
C ASP A 62 23.59 -4.54 -2.52
N ASP A 63 22.96 -5.46 -3.25
CA ASP A 63 22.54 -5.16 -4.63
C ASP A 63 21.57 -3.98 -4.65
N PRO A 64 21.91 -2.88 -5.37
CA PRO A 64 21.11 -1.67 -5.36
C PRO A 64 19.68 -1.85 -5.88
N ASN A 65 19.45 -2.80 -6.80
CA ASN A 65 18.13 -3.06 -7.36
C ASN A 65 17.27 -3.87 -6.40
N VAL A 66 17.81 -4.93 -5.81
CA VAL A 66 17.14 -5.72 -4.77
C VAL A 66 16.75 -4.83 -3.59
N GLU A 67 17.68 -4.02 -3.08
CA GLU A 67 17.41 -3.15 -1.94
C GLU A 67 16.44 -2.01 -2.27
N ARG A 68 16.41 -1.52 -3.52
CA ARG A 68 15.40 -0.54 -3.96
C ARG A 68 13.99 -1.12 -3.91
N VAL A 69 13.78 -2.33 -4.43
CA VAL A 69 12.46 -2.98 -4.37
C VAL A 69 12.08 -3.30 -2.93
N ARG A 70 13.02 -3.76 -2.10
CA ARG A 70 12.78 -4.01 -0.66
C ARG A 70 12.37 -2.75 0.09
N ARG A 71 13.02 -1.61 -0.16
CA ARG A 71 12.61 -0.32 0.45
C ARG A 71 11.23 0.14 -0.02
N ALA A 72 10.92 -0.03 -1.31
CA ALA A 72 9.59 0.29 -1.83
C ALA A 72 8.51 -0.60 -1.18
N HIS A 73 8.78 -1.90 -1.04
CA HIS A 73 7.86 -2.84 -0.39
C HIS A 73 7.71 -2.57 1.12
N ARG A 74 8.80 -2.21 1.81
CA ARG A 74 8.72 -1.77 3.21
C ARG A 74 7.84 -0.55 3.37
N ASN A 75 8.00 0.44 2.49
CA ASN A 75 7.17 1.63 2.51
C ASN A 75 5.69 1.30 2.24
N ASP A 76 5.40 0.28 1.42
CA ASP A 76 4.03 -0.24 1.28
C ASP A 76 3.48 -0.80 2.59
N LEU A 77 4.24 -1.61 3.31
CA LEU A 77 3.83 -2.13 4.61
C LEU A 77 3.54 -0.99 5.60
N GLU A 78 4.41 0.03 5.64
CA GLU A 78 4.28 1.19 6.53
C GLU A 78 3.09 2.10 6.21
N ASN A 79 2.51 2.04 4.99
CA ASN A 79 1.45 2.97 4.55
C ASN A 79 0.13 2.27 4.23
N ILE A 80 0.17 1.14 3.54
CA ILE A 80 -1.02 0.40 3.10
C ILE A 80 -1.68 -0.31 4.29
N LEU A 81 -0.90 -0.86 5.24
CA LEU A 81 -1.48 -1.51 6.41
C LEU A 81 -2.25 -0.52 7.31
N PRO A 82 -1.72 0.68 7.66
CA PRO A 82 -2.52 1.71 8.32
C PRO A 82 -3.77 2.10 7.52
N PHE A 83 -3.68 2.20 6.20
CA PHE A 83 -4.84 2.48 5.35
C PHE A 83 -5.91 1.39 5.44
N PHE A 84 -5.57 0.11 5.47
CA PHE A 84 -6.56 -0.96 5.63
C PHE A 84 -7.33 -0.82 6.95
N ILE A 85 -6.62 -0.53 8.04
CA ILE A 85 -7.23 -0.38 9.36
C ILE A 85 -8.09 0.88 9.40
N VAL A 86 -7.51 2.04 9.09
CA VAL A 86 -8.18 3.34 9.18
C VAL A 86 -9.30 3.47 8.15
N GLY A 87 -9.11 2.96 6.92
CA GLY A 87 -10.12 3.00 5.88
C GLY A 87 -11.36 2.15 6.22
N LEU A 88 -11.17 1.00 6.87
CA LEU A 88 -12.26 0.21 7.40
C LEU A 88 -12.98 0.96 8.52
N LEU A 89 -12.25 1.44 9.53
CA LEU A 89 -12.83 2.20 10.64
C LEU A 89 -13.59 3.44 10.15
N TYR A 90 -13.04 4.16 9.18
CA TYR A 90 -13.68 5.33 8.57
C TYR A 90 -14.95 4.95 7.81
N THR A 91 -15.00 3.79 7.16
CA THR A 91 -16.25 3.28 6.56
C THR A 91 -17.33 3.06 7.62
N LEU A 92 -16.94 2.62 8.82
CA LEU A 92 -17.86 2.40 9.94
C LEU A 92 -18.40 3.68 10.58
N THR A 93 -17.83 4.85 10.28
CA THR A 93 -18.35 6.14 10.75
C THR A 93 -19.47 6.70 9.85
N ASN A 94 -19.97 5.91 8.90
CA ASN A 94 -20.97 6.32 7.90
C ASN A 94 -20.63 7.67 7.21
N PRO A 95 -19.43 7.79 6.59
CA PRO A 95 -18.95 9.05 6.05
C PRO A 95 -19.71 9.42 4.77
N SER A 96 -19.56 10.68 4.33
CA SER A 96 -20.00 11.09 2.99
C SER A 96 -19.32 10.23 1.93
N ALA A 97 -20.13 9.57 1.10
CA ALA A 97 -19.62 8.63 0.11
C ALA A 97 -18.71 9.30 -0.92
N PHE A 98 -19.05 10.52 -1.35
CA PHE A 98 -18.20 11.30 -2.25
C PHE A 98 -16.79 11.51 -1.68
N ILE A 99 -16.69 11.86 -0.39
CA ILE A 99 -15.40 12.11 0.26
C ILE A 99 -14.64 10.79 0.42
N ALA A 100 -15.28 9.76 0.97
CA ALA A 100 -14.64 8.47 1.24
C ALA A 100 -14.11 7.79 -0.03
N ILE A 101 -14.91 7.73 -1.08
CA ILE A 101 -14.53 7.12 -2.37
C ILE A 101 -13.31 7.83 -2.96
N ASN A 102 -13.28 9.17 -2.93
CA ASN A 102 -12.15 9.92 -3.46
C ASN A 102 -10.88 9.76 -2.61
N LEU A 103 -11.01 9.65 -1.28
CA LEU A 103 -9.88 9.34 -0.40
C LEU A 103 -9.29 7.95 -0.69
N PHE A 104 -10.14 6.93 -0.85
CA PHE A 104 -9.68 5.58 -1.17
C PHE A 104 -8.98 5.52 -2.53
N ARG A 105 -9.53 6.22 -3.54
CA ARG A 105 -8.88 6.39 -4.86
C ARG A 105 -7.55 7.11 -4.75
N ALA A 106 -7.48 8.21 -4.00
CA ALA A 106 -6.25 8.97 -3.79
C ALA A 106 -5.17 8.11 -3.16
N VAL A 107 -5.49 7.34 -2.11
CA VAL A 107 -4.54 6.39 -1.52
C VAL A 107 -4.14 5.32 -2.53
N GLY A 108 -5.10 4.63 -3.13
CA GLY A 108 -4.85 3.53 -4.07
C GLY A 108 -3.94 3.93 -5.23
N ILE A 109 -4.32 4.98 -5.96
CA ILE A 109 -3.57 5.51 -7.11
C ILE A 109 -2.19 5.97 -6.65
N SER A 110 -2.11 6.70 -5.54
CA SER A 110 -0.84 7.25 -5.09
C SER A 110 0.15 6.17 -4.64
N ARG A 111 -0.33 5.11 -3.99
CA ARG A 111 0.52 3.96 -3.59
C ARG A 111 1.01 3.15 -4.78
N ILE A 112 0.23 3.07 -5.86
CA ILE A 112 0.69 2.48 -7.13
C ILE A 112 1.74 3.39 -7.77
N ALA A 113 1.44 4.68 -7.92
CA ALA A 113 2.36 5.66 -8.49
C ALA A 113 3.70 5.68 -7.75
N HIS A 114 3.69 5.73 -6.41
CA HIS A 114 4.89 5.70 -5.58
C HIS A 114 5.78 4.50 -5.89
N THR A 115 5.18 3.33 -6.13
CA THR A 115 5.94 2.11 -6.43
C THR A 115 6.49 2.10 -7.84
N LEU A 116 5.73 2.61 -8.81
CA LEU A 116 6.22 2.77 -10.17
C LEU A 116 7.43 3.71 -10.20
N VAL A 117 7.33 4.89 -9.58
CA VAL A 117 8.41 5.89 -9.60
C VAL A 117 9.62 5.54 -8.71
N TYR A 118 9.46 4.58 -7.81
CA TYR A 118 10.53 4.14 -6.93
C TYR A 118 11.19 2.86 -7.43
N ALA A 119 10.44 1.82 -7.74
CA ALA A 119 10.97 0.47 -7.96
C ALA A 119 11.04 0.06 -9.45
N VAL A 120 10.20 0.63 -10.31
CA VAL A 120 10.09 0.21 -11.73
C VAL A 120 10.79 1.20 -12.65
N VAL A 121 10.38 2.47 -12.59
CA VAL A 121 10.98 3.57 -13.33
C VAL A 121 11.55 4.54 -12.31
N VAL A 122 12.87 4.65 -12.23
CA VAL A 122 13.51 5.53 -11.25
C VAL A 122 13.34 6.98 -11.71
N VAL A 123 12.31 7.63 -11.18
CA VAL A 123 12.06 9.05 -11.43
C VAL A 123 12.76 9.88 -10.35
N PRO A 124 13.46 10.98 -10.72
CA PRO A 124 14.03 11.90 -9.75
C PRO A 124 12.99 12.43 -8.76
N GLN A 125 13.46 12.92 -7.61
CA GLN A 125 12.60 13.73 -6.74
C GLN A 125 12.02 14.90 -7.55
N PRO A 126 10.76 15.32 -7.29
CA PRO A 126 9.96 15.06 -6.10
C PRO A 126 8.85 14.00 -6.26
N ALA A 127 8.84 13.20 -7.34
CA ALA A 127 7.71 12.32 -7.66
C ALA A 127 7.34 11.33 -6.53
N ARG A 128 8.37 10.76 -5.86
CA ARG A 128 8.17 9.87 -4.70
C ARG A 128 7.59 10.61 -3.50
N ALA A 129 8.11 11.80 -3.19
CA ALA A 129 7.63 12.59 -2.06
C ALA A 129 6.16 13.00 -2.26
N LEU A 130 5.82 13.50 -3.45
CA LEU A 130 4.44 13.92 -3.77
C LEU A 130 3.45 12.76 -3.62
N SER A 131 3.75 11.60 -4.19
CA SER A 131 2.89 10.42 -4.05
C SER A 131 2.80 9.93 -2.59
N PHE A 132 3.91 9.94 -1.86
CA PHE A 132 3.88 9.61 -0.44
C PHE A 132 2.94 10.53 0.36
N PHE A 133 3.05 11.86 0.18
CA PHE A 133 2.24 12.82 0.94
C PHE A 133 0.75 12.78 0.61
N VAL A 134 0.36 12.43 -0.63
CA VAL A 134 -1.07 12.25 -0.98
C VAL A 134 -1.69 11.11 -0.18
N ALA A 135 -1.02 9.95 -0.13
CA ALA A 135 -1.52 8.79 0.61
C ALA A 135 -1.51 9.05 2.13
N LEU A 136 -0.44 9.67 2.64
CA LEU A 136 -0.31 10.03 4.05
C LEU A 136 -1.42 11.00 4.48
N GLY A 137 -1.62 12.08 3.72
CA GLY A 137 -2.64 13.09 4.03
C GLY A 137 -4.05 12.53 4.03
N ALA A 138 -4.40 11.70 3.04
CA ALA A 138 -5.70 11.05 2.98
C ALA A 138 -5.92 10.08 4.17
N THR A 139 -4.90 9.30 4.52
CA THR A 139 -4.99 8.35 5.66
C THR A 139 -5.06 9.09 6.99
N ALA A 140 -4.27 10.15 7.18
CA ALA A 140 -4.30 10.99 8.37
C ALA A 140 -5.66 11.68 8.54
N TYR A 141 -6.24 12.21 7.45
CA TYR A 141 -7.59 12.78 7.48
C TYR A 141 -8.62 11.76 7.97
N MET A 142 -8.64 10.55 7.39
CA MET A 142 -9.57 9.50 7.81
C MET A 142 -9.36 9.11 9.28
N ALA A 143 -8.10 9.02 9.74
CA ALA A 143 -7.78 8.69 11.13
C ALA A 143 -8.32 9.76 12.10
N LEU A 144 -8.16 11.05 11.75
CA LEU A 144 -8.72 12.15 12.53
C LEU A 144 -10.25 12.09 12.60
N GLN A 145 -10.92 11.79 11.48
CA GLN A 145 -12.38 11.62 11.48
C GLN A 145 -12.83 10.45 12.35
N VAL A 146 -12.10 9.33 12.32
CA VAL A 146 -12.36 8.16 13.18
C VAL A 146 -12.19 8.53 14.66
N ILE A 147 -11.15 9.28 15.02
CA ILE A 147 -10.93 9.76 16.39
C ILE A 147 -12.10 10.65 16.83
N LEU A 148 -12.51 11.61 16.00
CA LEU A 148 -13.64 12.50 16.29
C LEU A 148 -14.96 11.75 16.46
N ALA A 149 -15.19 10.69 15.68
CA ALA A 149 -16.38 9.85 15.80
C ALA A 149 -16.35 8.95 17.05
N GLY A 150 -15.16 8.55 17.52
CA GLY A 150 -14.97 7.69 18.68
C GLY A 150 -15.14 8.37 20.04
N ALA A 151 -15.19 9.71 20.07
CA ALA A 151 -15.42 10.60 21.22
C ALA A 151 -15.22 9.96 22.61
N PHE A 152 -13.97 9.98 23.07
CA PHE A 152 -13.55 9.80 24.46
C PHE A 152 -12.91 11.09 24.99
#